data_AF-A0A945R5J6-F1
#
_entry.id   AF-A0A945R5J6-F1
#
_cell.length_a   1.000
_cell.length_b   1.000
_cell.length_c   1.000
_cell.angle_alpha   90.00
_cell.angle_beta   90.00
_cell.angle_gamma   90.00
#
_symmetry.space_group_name_H-M   'P 1'
#
loop_
_entity.id
_entity.type
_entity.pdbx_description
1 polymer ?
#
loop_
_entity_poly.entity_id
_entity_poly.type
_entity_poly.pdbx_seq_one_letter_code
_entity_poly.pdbx_strand_id
1 'polypeptide(L)' 'MGFEILVIYALWAILLAVKVFALFDAIRRPADYFPILGRQTKLLWVALTGVSVLAGLAPSLALSIFGI' A
#
# COMPACT_ATOMS: atom_id res chain seq x y z
N MET A 1 -3.49 -22.35 16.89
CA MET A 1 -2.19 -22.39 16.18
C MET A 1 -2.35 -22.26 14.66
N GLY A 2 -2.99 -23.19 13.93
CA GLY A 2 -3.02 -23.12 12.45
C GLY A 2 -3.94 -22.04 11.83
N PHE A 3 -5.14 -21.84 12.37
CA PHE A 3 -6.13 -20.91 11.81
C PHE A 3 -5.71 -19.44 11.94
N GLU A 4 -5.16 -19.05 13.09
CA GLU A 4 -4.68 -17.70 13.35
C GLU A 4 -3.59 -17.27 12.35
N ILE A 5 -2.61 -18.14 12.12
CA ILE A 5 -1.52 -17.90 11.16
C ILE A 5 -2.08 -17.72 9.74
N LEU A 6 -3.07 -18.54 9.35
CA LEU A 6 -3.73 -18.40 8.06
C LEU A 6 -4.41 -17.03 7.92
N VAL A 7 -5.12 -16.57 8.95
CA VAL A 7 -5.78 -15.27 8.97
C VAL A 7 -4.76 -14.14 8.86
N ILE A 8 -3.65 -14.21 9.60
CA ILE A 8 -2.57 -13.21 9.55
C ILE A 8 -1.99 -13.09 8.14
N TYR A 9 -1.65 -14.21 7.50
CA TYR A 9 -1.11 -14.19 6.15
C TYR A 9 -2.14 -13.75 5.10
N ALA A 10 -3.41 -14.10 5.27
CA ALA A 10 -4.48 -13.63 4.38
C ALA A 10 -4.65 -12.11 4.47
N LEU A 11 -4.72 -11.56 5.68
CA LEU A 11 -4.81 -10.12 5.90
C LEU A 11 -3.58 -9.38 5.35
N TRP A 12 -2.38 -9.92 5.61
CA TRP A 12 -1.15 -9.38 5.06
C TRP A 12 -1.19 -9.32 3.52
N ALA A 13 -1.57 -10.42 2.86
CA ALA A 13 -1.64 -10.49 1.41
C ALA A 13 -2.68 -9.50 0.83
N ILE A 14 -3.85 -9.37 1.46
CA ILE A 14 -4.88 -8.42 1.04
C ILE A 14 -4.38 -6.98 1.15
N LEU A 15 -3.76 -6.62 2.29
CA LEU A 15 -3.22 -5.27 2.50
C LEU A 15 -2.10 -4.97 1.52
N LEU A 16 -1.23 -5.94 1.22
CA LEU A 16 -0.19 -5.79 0.21
C LEU A 16 -0.79 -5.57 -1.18
N ALA A 17 -1.84 -6.32 -1.55
CA ALA A 17 -2.53 -6.17 -2.82
C ALA A 17 -3.15 -4.78 -2.98
N VAL A 18 -3.76 -4.22 -1.92
CA VAL A 18 -4.31 -2.85 -1.94
C VAL A 18 -3.22 -1.81 -2.15
N LYS A 19 -2.07 -1.95 -1.50
CA LYS A 19 -0.92 -1.05 -1.68
C LYS A 19 -0.39 -1.09 -3.11
N VAL A 20 -0.24 -2.29 -3.68
CA VAL A 20 0.18 -2.48 -5.07
C VAL A 20 -0.83 -1.87 -6.04
N PHE A 21 -2.12 -2.08 -5.81
CA PHE A 21 -3.18 -1.44 -6.59
C PHE A 21 -3.07 0.09 -6.55
N ALA A 22 -2.88 0.68 -5.36
CA ALA A 22 -2.72 2.13 -5.22
C ALA A 22 -1.50 2.68 -5.96
N LEU A 23 -0.38 1.95 -5.95
CA LEU A 23 0.82 2.31 -6.71
C LEU A 23 0.55 2.27 -8.23
N PHE A 24 -0.11 1.22 -8.72
CA PHE A 24 -0.47 1.12 -10.13
C PHE A 24 -1.45 2.21 -10.57
N ASP A 25 -2.45 2.55 -9.75
CA ASP A 25 -3.32 3.70 -10.02
C ASP A 25 -2.50 4.99 -10.11
N ALA A 26 -1.65 5.28 -9.11
CA ALA A 26 -0.82 6.49 -9.11
C ALA A 26 0.11 6.61 -10.32
N ILE A 27 0.70 5.50 -10.76
CA ILE A 27 1.57 5.46 -11.96
C ILE A 27 0.76 5.73 -13.23
N ARG A 28 -0.44 5.14 -13.36
CA ARG A 28 -1.27 5.22 -14.59
C ARG A 28 -1.98 6.55 -14.77
N ARG A 29 -2.27 7.29 -13.70
CA ARG A 29 -2.95 8.58 -13.80
C ARG A 29 -2.04 9.66 -14.44
N PRO A 30 -2.58 10.56 -15.28
CA PRO A 30 -1.81 11.68 -15.80
C PRO A 30 -1.43 12.66 -14.69
N ALA A 31 -0.36 13.44 -14.88
CA ALA A 31 0.16 14.31 -13.83
C ALA A 31 -0.83 15.40 -13.40
N ASP A 32 -1.58 15.95 -14.35
CA ASP A 32 -2.57 17.01 -14.11
C ASP A 32 -3.77 16.55 -13.26
N TYR A 33 -4.00 15.23 -13.19
CA TYR A 33 -5.10 14.65 -12.39
C TYR A 33 -4.94 14.89 -10.89
N PHE A 34 -3.70 14.95 -10.40
CA PHE A 34 -3.42 15.10 -8.97
C PHE A 34 -3.83 16.46 -8.42
N PRO A 35 -3.37 17.61 -8.97
CA PRO A 35 -3.79 18.92 -8.48
C PRO A 35 -5.30 19.17 -8.65
N ILE A 36 -5.94 18.61 -9.68
CA ILE A 36 -7.40 18.71 -9.88
C ILE A 36 -8.19 18.12 -8.70
N LEU A 37 -7.67 17.05 -8.09
CA LEU A 37 -8.27 16.41 -6.92
C LEU A 37 -7.80 17.00 -5.57
N GLY A 38 -7.13 18.16 -5.60
CA GLY A 38 -6.54 18.77 -4.39
C GLY A 38 -5.35 17.98 -3.82
N ARG A 39 -4.78 17.06 -4.60
CA ARG A 39 -3.57 16.33 -4.24
C ARG A 39 -2.32 17.14 -4.63
N GLN A 40 -1.19 16.85 -4.00
CA GLN A 40 0.13 17.41 -4.35
C GLN A 40 0.61 16.91 -5.74
N THR A 41 1.90 16.61 -5.94
CA THR A 41 2.43 16.20 -7.25
C THR A 41 2.33 14.69 -7.48
N LYS A 42 2.20 14.28 -8.75
CA LYS A 42 2.26 12.85 -9.14
C LYS A 42 3.49 12.15 -8.56
N LEU A 43 4.66 12.79 -8.66
CA LEU A 43 5.92 12.22 -8.18
C LEU A 43 5.85 11.88 -6.69
N LEU A 44 5.32 12.79 -5.87
CA LEU A 44 5.15 12.57 -4.43
C LEU A 44 4.23 11.37 -4.17
N TRP A 45 3.10 11.27 -4.87
CA TRP A 45 2.15 10.16 -4.67
C TRP A 45 2.69 8.81 -5.14
N VAL A 46 3.42 8.77 -6.25
CA VAL A 46 4.10 7.54 -6.71
C VAL A 46 5.18 7.14 -5.71
N ALA A 47 5.96 8.09 -5.17
CA ALA A 47 6.98 7.80 -4.17
C ALA A 47 6.36 7.26 -2.87
N LEU A 48 5.31 7.91 -2.34
CA LEU A 48 4.63 7.48 -1.12
C LEU A 48 4.00 6.09 -1.26
N THR A 49 3.30 5.84 -2.36
CA THR A 49 2.69 4.53 -2.63
C THR A 49 3.75 3.46 -2.87
N GLY A 50 4.87 3.80 -3.51
CA GLY A 50 6.03 2.92 -3.66
C GLY A 50 6.66 2.53 -2.33
N VAL A 51 6.94 3.50 -1.46
CA VAL A 51 7.46 3.25 -0.10
C VAL A 51 6.45 2.42 0.72
N SER A 52 5.15 2.68 0.58
CA SER A 52 4.10 1.90 1.25
C SER A 52 4.10 0.43 0.84
N VAL A 53 4.26 0.14 -0.46
CA VAL A 53 4.41 -1.24 -0.98
C VAL A 53 5.66 -1.90 -0.40
N LEU A 54 6.82 -1.22 -0.45
CA LEU A 54 8.08 -1.75 0.08
C LEU A 54 7.98 -2.07 1.58
N ALA A 55 7.39 -1.16 2.37
CA ALA A 55 7.13 -1.41 3.78
C ALA A 55 6.14 -2.57 4.02
N GLY A 56 5.26 -2.84 3.06
CA GLY A 56 4.30 -3.94 3.12
C GLY A 56 4.88 -5.32 2.84
N LEU A 57 6.10 -5.42 2.29
CA LEU A 57 6.71 -6.72 1.96
C LEU A 57 7.08 -7.54 3.20
N ALA A 58 7.27 -6.89 4.33
CA ALA A 58 7.48 -7.55 5.62
C ALA A 58 6.17 -7.57 6.42
N PRO A 59 5.65 -8.76 6.80
CA PRO A 59 4.40 -8.87 7.58
C PRO A 59 4.41 -8.07 8.88
N SER A 60 5.55 -8.06 9.59
CA SER A 60 5.74 -7.31 10.83
C SER A 60 5.60 -5.80 10.64
N LEU A 61 6.09 -5.24 9.54
CA LEU A 61 5.94 -3.81 9.24
C LEU A 61 4.52 -3.47 8.77
N ALA A 62 3.88 -4.39 8.07
CA ALA A 62 2.52 -4.22 7.55
C ALA A 62 1.44 -4.29 8.66
N LEU A 63 1.63 -5.15 9.66
CA LEU A 63 0.64 -5.40 10.72
C LEU A 63 1.02 -4.78 12.07
N SER A 64 2.19 -4.12 12.17
CA SER A 64 2.66 -3.46 13.41
C SER A 64 1.65 -2.51 14.04
N ILE A 65 0.77 -1.88 13.25
CA ILE A 65 -0.30 -1.02 13.74
C ILE A 65 -1.30 -1.76 14.64
N PHE A 66 -1.42 -3.08 14.48
CA PHE A 66 -2.27 -3.94 15.29
C PHE A 66 -1.52 -4.56 16.48
N GLY A 67 -0.23 -4.24 16.66
CA GLY A 67 0.59 -4.79 17.75
C GLY A 67 0.97 -6.26 17.57
N ILE A 68 0.96 -6.75 16.32
CA ILE A 68 1.25 -8.14 15.93
C ILE A 68 2.35 -8.14 14.86
#